data_AF-A0A2S9WRJ0-F1
#
_entry.id   AF-A0A2S9WRJ0-F1
#
_cell.length_a   1.000
_cell.length_b   1.000
_cell.length_c   1.000
_cell.angle_alpha   90.00
_cell.angle_beta   90.00
_cell.angle_gamma   90.00
#
_symmetry.space_group_name_H-M   'P 1'
#
loop_
_entity.id
_entity.type
_entity.pdbx_description
1 polymer ?
#
loop_
_entity_poly.entity_id
_entity_poly.type
_entity_poly.pdbx_seq_one_letter_code
_entity_poly.pdbx_strand_id
1 'polypeptide(L)' 'MTDIEIEQAEKTLNLKEKRYCNLMRKSFEISLKDRERAARIHDKAKALYEEITSTRKALNMELS' A
#
# COMPACT_ATOMS: atom_id res chain seq x y z
N MET A 1 12.22 17.89 -2.67
CA MET A 1 10.92 18.35 -2.11
C MET A 1 11.14 19.34 -0.97
N THR A 2 10.15 20.18 -0.66
CA THR A 2 10.09 20.97 0.59
C THR A 2 9.69 20.09 1.77
N ASP A 3 10.01 20.49 3.01
CA ASP A 3 9.67 19.73 4.22
C ASP A 3 8.16 19.45 4.35
N ILE A 4 7.32 20.39 3.90
CA ILE A 4 5.86 20.25 3.88
C ILE A 4 5.42 19.16 2.89
N GLU A 5 6.06 19.08 1.73
CA GLU A 5 5.76 18.06 0.72
C GLU A 5 6.20 16.66 1.19
N ILE A 6 7.31 16.57 1.94
CA ILE A 6 7.79 15.32 2.55
C ILE A 6 6.79 14.84 3.61
N GLU A 7 6.37 15.71 4.53
CA GLU A 7 5.39 15.36 5.57
C GLU A 7 4.06 14.89 4.97
N GLN A 8 3.60 15.55 3.90
CA GLN A 8 2.37 15.18 3.20
C GLN A 8 2.51 13.82 2.49
N ALA A 9 3.67 13.54 1.90
CA ALA A 9 3.98 12.25 1.29
C ALA A 9 4.00 11.12 2.32
N GLU A 10 4.61 11.34 3.49
CA GLU A 10 4.64 10.38 4.60
C GLU A 10 3.23 10.08 5.15
N LYS A 11 2.39 11.10 5.36
CA LYS A 11 0.99 10.91 5.76
C LYS A 11 0.22 10.07 4.75
N THR A 12 0.41 10.35 3.46
CA THR A 12 -0.22 9.59 2.37
C THR A 12 0.25 8.14 2.34
N LEU A 13 1.56 7.91 2.52
CA LEU A 13 2.15 6.58 2.62
C LEU A 13 1.55 5.77 3.77
N ASN A 14 1.42 6.37 4.95
CA ASN A 14 0.83 5.71 6.11
C ASN A 14 -0.63 5.28 5.86
N LEU A 15 -1.43 6.12 5.19
CA LEU A 15 -2.79 5.75 4.80
C LEU A 15 -2.82 4.57 3.81
N LYS A 16 -1.91 4.58 2.81
CA LYS A 16 -1.78 3.47 1.85
C LYS A 16 -1.36 2.18 2.56
N GLU A 17 -0.44 2.23 3.50
CA GLU A 17 0.02 1.06 4.27
C GLU A 17 -1.09 0.45 5.12
N LYS A 18 -1.86 1.28 5.83
CA LYS A 18 -3.05 0.83 6.56
C LYS A 18 -4.05 0.15 5.62
N ARG A 19 -4.27 0.72 4.43
CA ARG A 19 -5.17 0.15 3.43
C ARG A 19 -4.65 -1.18 2.88
N TYR A 20 -3.36 -1.28 2.59
CA TYR A 20 -2.69 -2.51 2.17
C TYR A 20 -2.92 -3.63 3.18
N CYS A 21 -2.60 -3.39 4.46
CA CYS A 21 -2.79 -4.37 5.53
C CYS A 21 -4.24 -4.84 5.65
N ASN A 22 -5.20 -3.92 5.51
CA ASN A 22 -6.62 -4.25 5.56
C ASN A 22 -7.07 -5.09 4.36
N LEU A 23 -6.61 -4.78 3.15
CA LEU A 23 -6.91 -5.59 1.96
C LEU A 23 -6.30 -6.98 2.08
N MET A 24 -5.05 -7.06 2.52
CA MET A 24 -4.35 -8.33 2.69
C MET A 24 -5.02 -9.21 3.74
N ARG A 25 -5.42 -8.65 4.89
CA ARG A 25 -6.21 -9.40 5.89
C ARG A 25 -7.51 -9.93 5.27
N LYS A 26 -8.24 -9.06 4.56
CA LYS A 26 -9.53 -9.39 3.97
C LYS A 26 -9.46 -10.46 2.88
N SER A 27 -8.37 -10.51 2.10
CA SER A 27 -8.20 -11.59 1.11
C SER A 27 -8.10 -12.95 1.79
N PHE A 28 -7.36 -13.05 2.90
CA PHE A 28 -7.27 -14.28 3.68
C PHE A 28 -8.60 -14.66 4.33
N GLU A 29 -9.30 -13.71 4.96
CA GLU A 29 -10.61 -13.95 5.59
C GLU A 29 -11.66 -14.53 4.62
N ILE A 30 -11.60 -14.13 3.35
CA ILE A 30 -12.58 -14.54 2.34
C ILE A 30 -12.11 -15.76 1.54
N SER A 31 -10.81 -16.09 1.55
CA SER A 31 -10.19 -17.13 0.71
C SER A 31 -10.85 -18.51 0.79
N LEU A 32 -11.35 -18.90 1.97
CA LEU A 32 -12.02 -20.19 2.18
C LEU A 32 -13.47 -20.19 1.66
N LYS A 33 -14.11 -19.03 1.53
CA LYS A 33 -15.51 -18.88 1.12
C LYS A 33 -15.65 -18.53 -0.36
N ASP A 34 -14.76 -17.70 -0.87
CA ASP A 34 -14.79 -17.18 -2.23
C ASP A 34 -13.37 -16.87 -2.69
N ARG A 35 -12.75 -17.86 -3.34
CA ARG A 35 -11.35 -17.79 -3.79
C ARG A 35 -11.12 -16.72 -4.83
N GLU A 36 -12.05 -16.54 -5.76
CA GLU A 36 -11.90 -15.52 -6.81
C GLU A 36 -11.95 -14.11 -6.24
N ARG A 37 -12.90 -13.85 -5.33
CA ARG A 37 -12.99 -12.56 -4.66
C ARG A 37 -11.76 -12.32 -3.78
N ALA A 38 -11.27 -13.34 -3.08
CA ALA A 38 -10.03 -13.25 -2.32
C ALA A 38 -8.83 -12.90 -3.22
N ALA A 39 -8.69 -13.55 -4.38
CA ALA A 39 -7.66 -13.25 -5.36
C ALA A 39 -7.76 -11.80 -5.86
N ARG A 40 -8.95 -11.33 -6.25
CA ARG A 40 -9.16 -9.92 -6.66
C ARG A 40 -8.79 -8.92 -5.57
N ILE A 41 -9.03 -9.23 -4.30
CA ILE A 41 -8.65 -8.37 -3.17
C ILE A 41 -7.12 -8.40 -2.95
N HIS A 42 -6.53 -9.58 -3.05
CA HIS A 42 -5.08 -9.77 -2.95
C HIS A 42 -4.33 -9.02 -4.06
N ASP A 43 -4.79 -9.08 -5.30
CA ASP A 43 -4.17 -8.38 -6.43
C ASP A 43 -4.22 -6.86 -6.24
N LYS A 44 -5.35 -6.33 -5.71
CA LYS A 44 -5.45 -4.92 -5.33
C LYS A 44 -4.48 -4.55 -4.21
N ALA A 45 -4.28 -5.43 -3.23
CA ALA A 45 -3.30 -5.21 -2.17
C ALA A 45 -1.88 -5.18 -2.75
N LYS A 46 -1.56 -6.07 -3.69
CA LYS A 46 -0.25 -6.15 -4.34
C LYS A 46 0.06 -4.89 -5.16
N ALA A 47 -0.88 -4.41 -5.97
CA ALA A 47 -0.72 -3.16 -6.69
C ALA A 47 -0.47 -1.97 -5.75
N LEU A 48 -1.20 -1.90 -4.63
CA LEU A 48 -0.99 -0.85 -3.63
C LEU A 48 0.39 -0.94 -2.95
N TYR A 49 0.91 -2.15 -2.73
CA TYR A 49 2.25 -2.36 -2.20
C TYR A 49 3.34 -1.90 -3.18
N GLU A 50 3.15 -2.12 -4.47
CA GLU A 50 4.06 -1.64 -5.52
C GLU A 50 4.09 -0.09 -5.55
N GLU A 51 2.95 0.57 -5.39
CA GLU A 51 2.87 2.02 -5.24
C GLU A 51 3.60 2.52 -3.99
N ILE A 52 3.38 1.89 -2.83
CA ILE A 52 4.05 2.23 -1.57
C ILE A 52 5.56 2.12 -1.74
N THR A 53 6.02 1.02 -2.31
CA THR A 53 7.46 0.74 -2.50
C THR A 53 8.10 1.76 -3.44
N SER A 54 7.42 2.09 -4.55
CA SER A 54 7.88 3.13 -5.48
C SER A 54 7.96 4.50 -4.81
N THR A 55 6.96 4.85 -4.00
CA THR A 55 6.92 6.13 -3.28
C THR A 55 8.04 6.22 -2.24
N ARG A 56 8.27 5.18 -1.45
CA ARG A 56 9.37 5.12 -0.47
C ARG A 56 10.73 5.22 -1.15
N LYS A 57 10.91 4.55 -2.30
CA LYS A 57 12.15 4.62 -3.07
C LYS A 57 12.41 6.04 -3.58
N ALA A 58 11.39 6.73 -4.07
CA ALA A 58 11.51 8.12 -4.51
C ALA A 58 11.90 9.05 -3.35
N LEU A 59 11.23 8.93 -2.19
CA LEU A 59 11.57 9.71 -1.00
C LEU A 59 13.01 9.48 -0.53
N ASN A 60 13.46 8.22 -0.49
CA ASN A 60 14.82 7.88 -0.07
C ASN A 60 15.89 8.39 -1.04
N MET A 61 15.60 8.45 -2.35
CA MET A 61 16.52 9.00 -3.36
C MET A 61 16.61 10.53 -3.30
N GLU A 62 15.56 11.22 -2.84
CA GLU A 62 15.59 12.68 -2.67
C GLU A 62 16.27 13.12 -1.36
N LEU A 63 16.42 12.21 -0.39
CA LEU A 63 17.05 12.45 0.91
C LEU A 63 18.54 12.04 0.96
N SER A 64 19.05 11.38 -0.10
CA SER A 64 20.44 10.91 -0.23
C SER A 64 21.31 11.88 -1.01
#